data_AF-A0A9E4ZH32-F1
#
_entry.id   AF-A0A9E4ZH32-F1
#
_cell.length_a   1.000
_cell.length_b   1.000
_cell.length_c   1.000
_cell.angle_alpha   90.00
_cell.angle_beta   90.00
_cell.angle_gamma   90.00
#
_symmetry.space_group_name_H-M   'P 1'
#
loop_
_entity.id
_entity.type
_entity.pdbx_description
1 polymer ?
#
loop_
_entity_poly.entity_id
_entity_poly.type
_entity_poly.pdbx_seq_one_letter_code
_entity_poly.pdbx_strand_id
1 'polypeptide(L)'
;MRVNIDLTADKGQMLPFLRHCRELIISSTSAIELTTLFTCPLESFSSSEVFDLMDDRDNTILKRNGMWTYLVDLLSKKYRKHLRSSPELMKKEKKLKAIYRDSPVVAFLRNSENGFPIDFVSDNISQFGYSTEDLTSHKFLYRDIIHPWDIDDYLISLSECIKNKSNEFKKEYRILDSERNIHWVNETSLIETDNSGNPTRFQGIIVDITDRKKAEAMAIQAKLVAEVANKTKSEFLANMSHELRTPLNAVIGFSEMLMLGTFGTLNEKQTKYVDNITSSGKHLLDVINDILDLSKIEADKMELQTENILFVDVLKNVESIVSPLVQNKNLCLNMRIEADDIHIHADKLKLKQVLFNLVSNAIKFTPEGG
;
A
#
# COMPACT_ATOMS: atom_id res chain seq x y z
N MET A 1 -77.34 -13.01 -1.08
CA MET A 1 -78.00 -13.88 -2.08
C MET A 1 -76.93 -14.79 -2.66
N ARG A 2 -77.13 -16.12 -2.69
CA ARG A 2 -76.21 -17.04 -3.36
C ARG A 2 -76.82 -17.45 -4.68
N VAL A 3 -76.20 -17.05 -5.78
CA VAL A 3 -76.57 -17.49 -7.13
C VAL A 3 -75.52 -18.54 -7.53
N ASN A 4 -75.93 -19.80 -7.59
CA ASN A 4 -75.09 -20.87 -8.11
C ASN A 4 -75.45 -21.05 -9.58
N ILE A 5 -74.52 -20.74 -10.47
CA ILE A 5 -74.65 -21.00 -11.90
C ILE A 5 -73.86 -22.28 -12.17
N ASP A 6 -74.57 -23.35 -12.51
CA ASP A 6 -73.95 -24.63 -12.88
C ASP A 6 -73.61 -24.58 -14.38
N LEU A 7 -72.32 -24.47 -14.69
CA LEU A 7 -71.82 -24.29 -16.06
C LEU A 7 -71.36 -25.65 -16.58
N THR A 8 -72.29 -26.40 -17.16
CA THR A 8 -72.02 -27.67 -17.85
C THR A 8 -72.35 -27.58 -19.34
N ALA A 9 -71.80 -26.60 -20.07
CA ALA A 9 -71.79 -26.62 -21.54
C ALA A 9 -70.75 -25.66 -22.18
N ASP A 10 -70.08 -26.19 -23.22
CA ASP A 10 -69.21 -25.59 -24.23
C ASP A 10 -68.04 -24.66 -23.82
N LYS A 11 -66.82 -25.20 -23.93
CA LYS A 11 -65.57 -24.59 -23.40
C LYS A 11 -65.15 -23.31 -24.14
N GLY A 12 -65.60 -23.09 -25.37
CA GLY A 12 -65.10 -22.02 -26.23
C GLY A 12 -65.64 -20.61 -25.94
N GLN A 13 -66.79 -20.48 -25.26
CA GLN A 13 -67.44 -19.17 -25.03
C GLN A 13 -67.57 -18.79 -23.54
N MET A 14 -66.91 -19.53 -22.65
CA MET A 14 -67.12 -19.41 -21.20
C MET A 14 -66.50 -18.13 -20.60
N LEU A 15 -65.33 -17.70 -21.08
CA LEU A 15 -64.61 -16.56 -20.52
C LEU A 15 -65.30 -15.20 -20.79
N PRO A 16 -65.77 -14.90 -22.02
CA PRO A 16 -66.53 -13.67 -22.29
C PRO A 16 -67.87 -13.65 -21.55
N PHE A 17 -68.56 -14.79 -21.45
CA PHE A 17 -69.82 -14.92 -20.71
C PHE A 17 -69.64 -14.64 -19.21
N LEU A 18 -68.61 -15.21 -18.59
CA LEU A 18 -68.29 -14.97 -17.18
C LEU A 18 -67.92 -13.50 -16.90
N ARG A 19 -67.18 -12.85 -17.82
CA ARG A 19 -66.89 -11.42 -17.73
C ARG A 19 -68.18 -10.59 -17.80
N HIS A 20 -69.06 -10.89 -18.74
CA HIS A 20 -70.33 -10.18 -18.90
C HIS A 20 -71.25 -10.35 -17.68
N CYS A 21 -71.39 -11.58 -17.15
CA CYS A 21 -72.15 -11.83 -15.92
C CYS A 21 -71.57 -11.10 -14.71
N ARG A 22 -70.23 -11.04 -14.59
CA ARG A 22 -69.55 -10.28 -13.53
C ARG A 22 -69.87 -8.79 -13.61
N GLU A 23 -69.75 -8.19 -14.80
CA GLU A 23 -70.04 -6.76 -15.00
C GLU A 23 -71.50 -6.43 -14.66
N LEU A 24 -72.45 -7.24 -15.14
CA LEU A 24 -73.90 -7.08 -14.89
C LEU A 24 -74.25 -7.20 -13.41
N ILE A 25 -73.60 -8.11 -12.68
CA ILE A 25 -73.85 -8.31 -11.26
C ILE A 25 -73.20 -7.19 -10.46
N ILE A 26 -71.95 -6.79 -10.75
CA ILE A 26 -71.28 -5.67 -10.08
C ILE A 26 -72.07 -4.36 -10.28
N SER A 27 -72.57 -4.10 -11.49
CA SER A 27 -73.39 -2.92 -11.75
C SER A 27 -74.71 -2.94 -10.97
N SER A 28 -75.23 -4.13 -10.66
CA SER A 28 -76.50 -4.32 -9.95
C SER A 28 -76.33 -4.39 -8.42
N THR A 29 -75.17 -4.82 -7.91
CA THR A 29 -74.91 -5.00 -6.47
C THR A 29 -74.14 -3.87 -5.81
N SER A 30 -73.48 -3.00 -6.60
CA SER A 30 -72.75 -1.83 -6.09
C SER A 30 -73.62 -0.83 -5.32
N ALA A 31 -74.94 -0.81 -5.58
CA ALA A 31 -75.90 0.04 -4.87
C ALA A 31 -76.36 -0.51 -3.51
N ILE A 32 -76.04 -1.77 -3.15
CA ILE A 32 -76.63 -2.48 -1.99
C ILE A 32 -75.55 -3.11 -1.07
N GLU A 33 -74.27 -2.77 -1.24
CA GLU A 33 -73.14 -3.26 -0.42
C GLU A 33 -73.09 -4.80 -0.19
N LEU A 34 -73.60 -5.58 -1.15
CA LEU A 34 -73.57 -7.04 -1.06
C LEU A 34 -72.26 -7.60 -1.63
N THR A 35 -71.54 -8.35 -0.81
CA THR A 35 -70.35 -9.11 -1.23
C THR A 35 -70.78 -10.32 -2.05
N THR A 36 -70.37 -10.36 -3.32
CA THR A 36 -70.72 -11.45 -4.24
C THR A 36 -69.55 -12.40 -4.40
N LEU A 37 -69.80 -13.71 -4.25
CA LEU A 37 -68.76 -14.74 -4.30
C LEU A 37 -68.98 -15.63 -5.53
N PHE A 38 -68.01 -15.66 -6.44
CA PHE A 38 -68.02 -16.55 -7.61
C PHE A 38 -67.17 -17.79 -7.32
N THR A 39 -67.70 -18.97 -7.63
CA THR A 39 -66.98 -20.23 -7.52
C THR A 39 -67.01 -20.93 -8.87
N CYS A 40 -65.84 -21.25 -9.42
CA CYS A 40 -65.72 -22.02 -10.66
C CYS A 40 -64.73 -23.19 -10.47
N PRO A 41 -65.02 -24.39 -11.00
CA PRO A 41 -64.07 -25.50 -10.96
C PRO A 41 -62.84 -25.21 -11.85
N LEU A 42 -61.66 -25.15 -11.24
CA LEU A 42 -60.39 -24.83 -11.90
C LEU A 42 -59.94 -25.84 -12.96
N GLU A 43 -60.52 -27.05 -12.99
CA GLU A 43 -60.15 -28.11 -13.92
C GLU A 43 -60.47 -27.76 -15.39
N SER A 44 -61.17 -26.65 -15.63
CA SER A 44 -61.60 -26.19 -16.95
C SER A 44 -60.74 -25.07 -17.56
N PHE A 45 -59.72 -24.56 -16.85
CA PHE A 45 -58.94 -23.39 -17.28
C PHE A 45 -57.42 -23.61 -17.22
N SER A 46 -56.69 -22.98 -18.14
CA SER A 46 -55.23 -22.89 -18.13
C SER A 46 -54.72 -21.84 -17.13
N SER A 47 -53.46 -21.96 -16.71
CA SER A 47 -52.86 -21.06 -15.71
C SER A 47 -52.84 -19.58 -16.14
N SER A 48 -52.78 -19.29 -17.45
CA SER A 48 -52.85 -17.93 -17.98
C SER A 48 -54.25 -17.34 -17.87
N GLU A 49 -55.29 -18.13 -18.15
CA GLU A 49 -56.69 -17.70 -18.08
C GLU A 49 -57.14 -17.43 -16.64
N VAL A 50 -56.57 -18.15 -15.68
CA VAL A 50 -56.78 -17.91 -14.25
C VAL A 50 -56.18 -16.58 -13.81
N PHE A 51 -55.00 -16.23 -14.32
CA PHE A 51 -54.36 -14.93 -14.03
C PHE A 51 -55.15 -13.75 -14.60
N ASP A 52 -55.69 -13.87 -15.81
CA ASP A 52 -56.52 -12.82 -16.46
C ASP A 52 -57.86 -12.57 -15.75
N LEU A 53 -58.30 -13.51 -14.90
CA LEU A 53 -59.52 -13.38 -14.08
C LEU A 53 -59.22 -12.78 -12.69
N MET A 54 -57.96 -12.65 -12.30
CA MET A 54 -57.54 -12.10 -11.03
C MET A 54 -57.29 -10.59 -11.17
N ASP A 55 -58.18 -9.79 -10.57
CA ASP A 55 -57.92 -8.37 -10.34
C ASP A 55 -57.54 -8.17 -8.86
N ASP A 56 -56.70 -7.17 -8.59
CA ASP A 56 -55.84 -6.99 -7.41
C ASP A 56 -56.53 -6.89 -6.04
N ARG A 57 -57.84 -7.15 -5.92
CA ARG A 57 -58.60 -6.87 -4.69
C ARG A 57 -59.53 -7.95 -4.16
N ASP A 58 -59.76 -9.08 -4.84
CA ASP A 58 -60.70 -10.09 -4.32
C ASP A 58 -60.11 -11.50 -4.22
N ASN A 59 -59.91 -11.92 -2.96
CA ASN A 59 -59.40 -13.23 -2.59
C ASN A 59 -60.40 -14.34 -2.97
N THR A 60 -60.06 -15.12 -4.00
CA THR A 60 -60.86 -16.29 -4.41
C THR A 60 -60.55 -17.49 -3.50
N ILE A 61 -61.60 -18.11 -2.96
CA ILE A 61 -61.51 -19.28 -2.08
C ILE A 61 -61.64 -20.57 -2.91
N LEU A 62 -60.67 -21.48 -2.77
CA LEU A 62 -60.69 -22.79 -3.44
C LEU A 62 -60.91 -23.91 -2.43
N LYS A 63 -61.78 -24.86 -2.80
CA LYS A 63 -62.04 -26.09 -2.05
C LYS A 63 -61.21 -27.22 -2.66
N ARG A 64 -60.22 -27.72 -1.93
CA ARG A 64 -59.61 -29.04 -2.19
C ARG A 64 -59.63 -29.84 -0.89
N ASN A 65 -60.28 -31.00 -0.92
CA ASN A 65 -60.32 -31.96 0.19
C ASN A 65 -60.77 -31.41 1.56
N GLY A 66 -61.74 -30.48 1.58
CA GLY A 66 -62.41 -30.08 2.82
C GLY A 66 -61.64 -29.08 3.72
N MET A 67 -60.51 -28.52 3.28
CA MET A 67 -59.75 -27.55 4.07
C MET A 67 -59.58 -26.22 3.30
N TRP A 68 -59.91 -25.10 3.95
CA TRP A 68 -59.78 -23.76 3.39
C TRP A 68 -58.29 -23.36 3.35
N THR A 69 -57.73 -23.00 2.19
CA THR A 69 -56.34 -22.51 2.10
C THR A 69 -56.23 -21.31 1.16
N TYR A 70 -55.48 -20.28 1.56
CA TYR A 70 -55.26 -19.05 0.79
C TYR A 70 -54.22 -19.27 -0.33
N LEU A 71 -54.53 -18.85 -1.57
CA LEU A 71 -53.63 -18.94 -2.73
C LEU A 71 -52.29 -18.19 -2.50
N VAL A 72 -52.33 -17.09 -1.73
CA VAL A 72 -51.16 -16.30 -1.32
C VAL A 72 -50.17 -17.13 -0.47
N ASP A 73 -50.65 -18.06 0.36
CA ASP A 73 -49.78 -18.92 1.18
C ASP A 73 -49.08 -20.00 0.34
N LEU A 74 -49.72 -20.42 -0.76
CA LEU A 74 -49.20 -21.45 -1.67
C LEU A 74 -48.13 -20.87 -2.62
N LEU A 75 -48.35 -19.65 -3.13
CA LEU A 75 -47.38 -18.94 -3.96
C LEU A 75 -46.18 -18.48 -3.15
N SER A 76 -46.38 -17.96 -1.93
CA SER A 76 -45.26 -17.52 -1.07
C SER A 76 -44.36 -18.67 -0.62
N LYS A 77 -44.91 -19.86 -0.31
CA LYS A 77 -44.10 -21.07 -0.03
C LYS A 77 -43.32 -21.55 -1.24
N LYS A 78 -43.92 -21.56 -2.43
CA LYS A 78 -43.26 -22.03 -3.66
C LYS A 78 -42.15 -21.08 -4.12
N TYR A 79 -42.36 -19.76 -4.01
CA TYR A 79 -41.34 -18.75 -4.34
C TYR A 79 -40.19 -18.69 -3.33
N ARG A 80 -40.46 -18.78 -2.02
CA ARG A 80 -39.39 -18.86 -1.00
C ARG A 80 -38.48 -20.08 -1.21
N LYS A 81 -39.04 -21.19 -1.69
CA LYS A 81 -38.28 -22.41 -2.02
C LYS A 81 -37.43 -22.19 -3.27
N HIS A 82 -37.95 -21.55 -4.31
CA HIS A 82 -37.20 -21.28 -5.54
C HIS A 82 -36.04 -20.27 -5.36
N LEU A 83 -36.24 -19.17 -4.62
CA LEU A 83 -35.15 -18.20 -4.36
C LEU A 83 -34.00 -18.81 -3.55
N ARG A 84 -34.29 -19.70 -2.59
CA ARG A 84 -33.27 -20.39 -1.78
C ARG A 84 -32.60 -21.56 -2.51
N SER A 85 -33.09 -22.00 -3.67
CA SER A 85 -32.67 -23.24 -4.34
C SER A 85 -32.12 -23.06 -5.75
N SER A 86 -31.85 -21.82 -6.19
CA SER A 86 -31.17 -21.60 -7.47
C SER A 86 -29.72 -22.11 -7.38
N PRO A 87 -29.32 -23.11 -8.20
CA PRO A 87 -27.97 -23.67 -8.17
C PRO A 87 -26.88 -22.63 -8.42
N GLU A 88 -27.18 -21.60 -9.21
CA GLU A 88 -26.23 -20.54 -9.55
C GLU A 88 -25.97 -19.58 -8.39
N LEU A 89 -27.00 -19.21 -7.64
CA LEU A 89 -26.88 -18.36 -6.45
C LEU A 89 -26.07 -19.07 -5.37
N MET A 90 -26.38 -20.35 -5.08
CA MET A 90 -25.58 -21.14 -4.14
C MET A 90 -24.12 -21.30 -4.60
N LYS A 91 -23.89 -21.47 -5.90
CA LYS A 91 -22.53 -21.61 -6.45
C LYS A 91 -21.75 -20.29 -6.35
N LYS A 92 -22.39 -19.14 -6.61
CA LYS A 92 -21.80 -17.81 -6.43
C LYS A 92 -21.51 -17.52 -4.95
N GLU A 93 -22.46 -17.81 -4.06
CA GLU A 93 -22.31 -17.61 -2.62
C GLU A 93 -21.19 -18.50 -2.04
N LYS A 94 -21.13 -19.78 -2.41
CA LYS A 94 -20.03 -20.69 -2.00
C LYS A 94 -18.67 -20.21 -2.50
N LYS A 95 -18.58 -19.70 -3.73
CA LYS A 95 -17.33 -19.15 -4.26
C LYS A 95 -16.90 -17.88 -3.51
N LEU A 96 -17.82 -16.97 -3.23
CA LEU A 96 -17.52 -15.76 -2.44
C LEU A 96 -17.06 -16.10 -1.03
N LYS A 97 -17.76 -17.03 -0.34
CA LYS A 97 -17.36 -17.52 0.98
C LYS A 97 -15.96 -18.15 0.97
N ALA A 98 -15.60 -18.87 -0.10
CA ALA A 98 -14.27 -19.44 -0.25
C ALA A 98 -13.15 -18.39 -0.46
N ILE A 99 -13.45 -17.25 -1.10
CA ILE A 99 -12.46 -16.18 -1.35
C ILE A 99 -12.08 -15.45 -0.05
N TYR A 100 -13.04 -15.18 0.83
CA TYR A 100 -12.73 -14.47 2.09
C TYR A 100 -12.19 -15.38 3.19
N ARG A 101 -12.47 -16.69 3.17
CA ARG A 101 -12.09 -17.62 4.27
C ARG A 101 -10.58 -17.71 4.51
N ASP A 102 -9.77 -17.65 3.46
CA ASP A 102 -8.30 -17.74 3.53
C ASP A 102 -7.63 -16.37 3.28
N SER A 103 -8.42 -15.29 3.24
CA SER A 103 -7.97 -13.93 2.97
C SER A 103 -7.92 -13.12 4.27
N PRO A 104 -6.91 -12.25 4.48
CA PRO A 104 -6.85 -11.34 5.63
C PRO A 104 -7.94 -10.26 5.59
N VAL A 105 -8.75 -10.23 4.54
CA VAL A 105 -9.79 -9.24 4.27
C VAL A 105 -11.11 -9.65 4.91
N VAL A 106 -11.47 -9.05 6.04
CA VAL A 106 -12.78 -9.26 6.69
C VAL A 106 -13.79 -8.29 6.11
N ALA A 107 -14.86 -8.82 5.53
CA ALA A 107 -15.99 -8.04 5.07
C ALA A 107 -17.01 -7.85 6.19
N PHE A 108 -17.60 -6.67 6.29
CA PHE A 108 -18.63 -6.37 7.29
C PHE A 108 -19.73 -5.47 6.73
N LEU A 109 -20.90 -5.55 7.37
CA LEU A 109 -22.02 -4.63 7.24
C LEU A 109 -22.39 -4.17 8.65
N ARG A 110 -22.46 -2.86 8.87
CA ARG A 110 -22.84 -2.27 10.16
C ARG A 110 -23.84 -1.14 9.96
N ASN A 111 -24.70 -0.95 10.95
CA ASN A 111 -25.66 0.14 11.00
C ASN A 111 -24.98 1.43 11.50
N SER A 112 -25.57 2.59 11.20
CA SER A 112 -25.17 3.91 11.69
C SER A 112 -25.63 4.22 13.12
N GLU A 113 -26.36 3.31 13.76
CA GLU A 113 -26.74 3.39 15.17
C GLU A 113 -25.54 3.49 16.13
N ASN A 114 -25.81 3.99 17.34
CA ASN A 114 -24.78 4.24 18.34
C ASN A 114 -24.00 2.97 18.67
N GLY A 115 -22.66 3.07 18.67
CA GLY A 115 -21.76 1.95 18.89
C GLY A 115 -21.49 1.09 17.65
N PHE A 116 -22.19 1.33 16.54
CA PHE A 116 -22.03 0.63 15.26
C PHE A 116 -22.32 -0.88 15.36
N PRO A 117 -23.60 -1.26 15.52
CA PRO A 117 -24.00 -2.65 15.54
C PRO A 117 -23.71 -3.34 14.21
N ILE A 118 -23.24 -4.59 14.27
CA ILE A 118 -22.73 -5.34 13.11
C ILE A 118 -23.84 -6.28 12.62
N ASP A 119 -24.44 -5.96 11.47
CA ASP A 119 -25.48 -6.78 10.84
C ASP A 119 -24.91 -8.02 10.17
N PHE A 120 -23.68 -7.93 9.66
CA PHE A 120 -22.97 -9.04 9.01
C PHE A 120 -21.46 -8.89 9.16
N VAL A 121 -20.77 -10.01 9.30
CA VAL A 121 -19.32 -10.11 9.24
C VAL A 121 -18.93 -11.46 8.63
N SER A 122 -17.84 -11.50 7.86
CA SER A 122 -17.34 -12.73 7.27
C SER A 122 -16.61 -13.62 8.28
N ASP A 123 -16.61 -14.94 8.02
CA ASP A 123 -16.10 -15.97 8.93
C ASP A 123 -14.62 -15.81 9.33
N ASN A 124 -13.82 -15.18 8.47
CA ASN A 124 -12.40 -14.91 8.72
C ASN A 124 -12.14 -13.87 9.82
N ILE A 125 -13.19 -13.27 10.41
CA ILE A 125 -13.07 -12.51 11.65
C ILE A 125 -12.46 -13.35 12.79
N SER A 126 -12.52 -14.69 12.68
CA SER A 126 -11.83 -15.61 13.59
C SER A 126 -10.32 -15.38 13.70
N GLN A 127 -9.69 -14.72 12.71
CA GLN A 127 -8.28 -14.33 12.79
C GLN A 127 -8.00 -13.33 13.94
N PHE A 128 -9.01 -12.58 14.37
CA PHE A 128 -8.98 -11.71 15.55
C PHE A 128 -9.63 -12.36 16.77
N GLY A 129 -9.86 -13.68 16.74
CA GLY A 129 -10.42 -14.46 17.85
C GLY A 129 -11.91 -14.25 18.15
N TYR A 130 -12.62 -13.45 17.34
CA TYR A 130 -14.07 -13.28 17.46
C TYR A 130 -14.82 -14.32 16.62
N SER A 131 -15.99 -14.75 17.10
CA SER A 131 -16.94 -15.50 16.27
C SER A 131 -17.89 -14.54 15.56
N THR A 132 -18.45 -14.96 14.42
CA THR A 132 -19.48 -14.19 13.70
C THR A 132 -20.72 -13.97 14.57
N GLU A 133 -21.06 -14.95 15.42
CA GLU A 133 -22.20 -14.89 16.34
C GLU A 133 -21.98 -13.88 17.46
N ASP A 134 -20.77 -13.75 18.02
CA ASP A 134 -20.46 -12.73 19.05
C ASP A 134 -20.73 -11.30 18.52
N LEU A 135 -20.44 -11.06 17.25
CA LEU A 135 -20.59 -9.73 16.64
C LEU A 135 -22.03 -9.46 16.15
N THR A 136 -22.66 -10.45 15.51
CA THR A 136 -24.03 -10.30 14.98
C THR A 136 -25.12 -10.42 16.04
N SER A 137 -24.81 -11.02 17.19
CA SER A 137 -25.69 -11.00 18.38
C SER A 137 -25.59 -9.70 19.19
N HIS A 138 -24.74 -8.75 18.75
CA HIS A 138 -24.49 -7.48 19.45
C HIS A 138 -23.90 -7.63 20.85
N LYS A 139 -23.23 -8.76 21.13
CA LYS A 139 -22.47 -8.94 22.38
C LYS A 139 -21.26 -8.03 22.44
N PHE A 140 -20.63 -7.78 21.29
CA PHE A 140 -19.65 -6.72 21.10
C PHE A 140 -20.11 -5.81 19.97
N LEU A 141 -20.03 -4.50 20.18
CA LEU A 141 -20.25 -3.52 19.14
C LEU A 141 -18.92 -3.23 18.44
N TYR A 142 -18.96 -2.75 17.20
CA TYR A 142 -17.73 -2.46 16.46
C TYR A 142 -16.85 -1.43 17.19
N ARG A 143 -17.48 -0.44 17.87
CA ARG A 143 -16.78 0.54 18.70
C ARG A 143 -15.94 -0.10 19.81
N ASP A 144 -16.38 -1.22 20.38
CA ASP A 144 -15.71 -1.89 21.50
C ASP A 144 -14.43 -2.61 21.07
N ILE A 145 -14.31 -2.89 19.77
CA ILE A 145 -13.17 -3.55 19.14
C ILE A 145 -12.09 -2.53 18.75
N ILE A 146 -12.46 -1.27 18.52
CA ILE A 146 -11.52 -0.19 18.22
C ILE A 146 -10.66 0.09 19.46
N HIS A 147 -9.35 0.26 19.25
CA HIS A 147 -8.43 0.61 20.31
C HIS A 147 -8.86 1.94 20.99
N PRO A 148 -8.90 2.03 22.33
CA PRO A 148 -9.45 3.19 23.04
C PRO A 148 -8.89 4.56 22.64
N TRP A 149 -7.58 4.62 22.32
CA TRP A 149 -6.92 5.86 21.88
C TRP A 149 -7.24 6.27 20.44
N ASP A 150 -7.84 5.38 19.64
CA ASP A 150 -8.15 5.62 18.23
C ASP A 150 -9.63 5.96 18.04
N ILE A 151 -10.47 5.78 19.07
CA ILE A 151 -11.93 5.99 18.98
C ILE A 151 -12.26 7.43 18.60
N ASP A 152 -11.70 8.42 19.30
CA ASP A 152 -12.03 9.82 19.06
C ASP A 152 -11.60 10.27 17.66
N ASP A 153 -10.36 9.93 17.28
CA ASP A 153 -9.84 10.20 15.95
C ASP A 153 -10.65 9.49 14.85
N TYR A 154 -11.05 8.23 15.09
CA TYR A 154 -11.92 7.49 14.19
C TYR A 154 -13.28 8.20 14.00
N LEU A 155 -13.94 8.60 15.09
CA LEU A 155 -15.22 9.31 15.05
C LEU A 155 -15.12 10.66 14.34
N ILE A 156 -14.03 11.40 14.57
CA ILE A 156 -13.78 12.68 13.89
C ILE A 156 -13.69 12.45 12.37
N SER A 157 -12.82 11.55 11.91
CA SER A 157 -12.66 11.29 10.47
C SER A 157 -13.94 10.75 9.83
N LEU A 158 -14.70 9.90 10.54
CA LEU A 158 -15.97 9.41 10.04
C LEU A 158 -16.98 10.55 9.89
N SER A 159 -17.04 11.46 10.88
CA SER A 159 -17.92 12.63 10.84
C SER A 159 -17.56 13.62 9.71
N GLU A 160 -16.27 13.81 9.46
CA GLU A 160 -15.79 14.65 8.34
C GLU A 160 -16.15 14.04 6.99
N CYS A 161 -15.99 12.72 6.85
CA CYS A 161 -16.38 11.99 5.65
C CYS A 161 -17.87 12.17 5.32
N ILE A 162 -18.74 12.04 6.33
CA ILE A 162 -20.19 12.26 6.21
C ILE A 162 -20.50 13.73 5.87
N LYS A 163 -19.89 14.69 6.57
CA LYS A 163 -20.09 16.13 6.31
C LYS A 163 -19.71 16.52 4.88
N ASN A 164 -18.63 15.96 4.36
CA ASN A 164 -18.15 16.20 3.01
C ASN A 164 -18.96 15.45 1.93
N LYS A 165 -20.01 14.71 2.32
CA LYS A 165 -20.83 13.87 1.43
C LYS A 165 -19.98 12.87 0.62
N SER A 166 -18.90 12.38 1.22
CA SER A 166 -18.12 11.30 0.62
C SER A 166 -18.88 10.00 0.80
N ASN A 167 -18.97 9.22 -0.27
CA ASN A 167 -19.58 7.89 -0.23
C ASN A 167 -18.59 6.81 0.22
N GLU A 168 -17.30 7.14 0.34
CA GLU A 168 -16.24 6.21 0.71
C GLU A 168 -15.48 6.72 1.94
N PHE A 169 -15.28 5.83 2.91
CA PHE A 169 -14.48 6.02 4.11
C PHE A 169 -13.27 5.09 4.07
N LYS A 170 -12.07 5.66 4.23
CA LYS A 170 -10.81 4.92 4.28
C LYS A 170 -10.03 5.36 5.50
N LYS A 171 -9.57 4.42 6.33
CA LYS A 171 -8.76 4.75 7.51
C LYS A 171 -7.93 3.58 8.00
N GLU A 172 -6.70 3.87 8.40
CA GLU A 172 -5.86 2.93 9.15
C GLU A 172 -5.95 3.25 10.65
N TYR A 173 -6.21 2.23 11.46
CA TYR A 173 -6.33 2.37 12.91
C TYR A 173 -6.10 1.03 13.60
N ARG A 174 -6.06 1.05 14.93
CA ARG A 174 -5.84 -0.14 15.75
C ARG A 174 -7.15 -0.74 16.23
N ILE A 175 -7.22 -2.06 16.18
CA ILE A 175 -8.26 -2.86 16.84
C ILE A 175 -7.64 -3.79 17.89
N LEU A 176 -8.48 -4.25 18.80
CA LEU A 176 -8.16 -5.26 19.79
C LEU A 176 -8.77 -6.60 19.34
N ASP A 177 -8.01 -7.68 19.47
CA ASP A 177 -8.57 -9.02 19.34
C ASP A 177 -9.28 -9.47 20.63
N SER A 178 -9.87 -10.68 20.60
CA SER A 178 -10.55 -11.27 21.77
C SER A 178 -9.65 -11.42 23.02
N GLU A 179 -8.33 -11.47 22.84
CA GLU A 179 -7.32 -11.56 23.91
C GLU A 179 -6.73 -10.19 24.29
N ARG A 180 -7.19 -9.11 23.64
CA ARG A 180 -6.70 -7.73 23.77
C ARG A 180 -5.30 -7.46 23.20
N ASN A 181 -4.82 -8.27 22.26
CA ASN A 181 -3.66 -7.90 21.48
C ASN A 181 -4.02 -6.84 20.43
N ILE A 182 -3.05 -6.01 20.08
CA ILE A 182 -3.23 -4.89 19.16
C ILE A 182 -2.96 -5.36 17.73
N HIS A 183 -3.92 -5.09 16.84
CA HIS A 183 -3.78 -5.29 15.41
C HIS A 183 -4.01 -3.97 14.68
N TRP A 184 -3.22 -3.69 13.65
CA TRP A 184 -3.48 -2.57 12.75
C TRP A 184 -4.36 -3.04 11.61
N VAL A 185 -5.44 -2.31 11.36
CA VAL A 185 -6.33 -2.57 10.24
C VAL A 185 -6.43 -1.37 9.33
N ASN A 186 -6.61 -1.64 8.04
CA ASN A 186 -7.04 -0.66 7.06
C ASN A 186 -8.49 -0.93 6.70
N GLU A 187 -9.37 0.02 7.01
CA GLU A 187 -10.77 -0.02 6.64
C GLU A 187 -10.99 0.68 5.30
N THR A 188 -11.83 0.06 4.45
CA THR A 188 -12.42 0.70 3.29
C THR A 188 -13.90 0.39 3.25
N SER A 189 -14.73 1.42 3.40
CA SER A 189 -16.18 1.30 3.58
C SER A 189 -16.93 2.25 2.67
N LEU A 190 -18.00 1.72 2.06
CA LEU A 190 -19.03 2.52 1.40
C LEU A 190 -20.07 2.95 2.43
N ILE A 191 -20.48 4.21 2.36
CA ILE A 191 -21.53 4.79 3.20
C ILE A 191 -22.83 4.84 2.40
N GLU A 192 -23.86 4.15 2.87
CA GLU A 192 -25.22 4.25 2.32
C GLU A 192 -26.00 5.32 3.08
N THR A 193 -26.54 6.31 2.37
CA THR A 193 -27.30 7.42 2.96
C THR A 193 -28.78 7.36 2.58
N ASP A 194 -29.63 7.91 3.46
CA ASP A 194 -31.05 8.12 3.16
C ASP A 194 -31.27 9.30 2.19
N ASN A 195 -32.52 9.52 1.78
CA ASN A 195 -32.90 10.65 0.92
C ASN A 195 -32.64 12.04 1.56
N SER A 196 -32.35 12.08 2.87
CA SER A 196 -32.02 13.29 3.63
C SER A 196 -30.50 13.46 3.81
N GLY A 197 -29.68 12.53 3.31
CA GLY A 197 -28.23 12.53 3.43
C GLY A 197 -27.68 11.97 4.75
N ASN A 198 -28.51 11.36 5.60
CA ASN A 198 -28.05 10.72 6.83
C ASN A 198 -27.52 9.32 6.53
N PRO A 199 -26.39 8.90 7.12
CA PRO A 199 -25.89 7.54 6.97
C PRO A 199 -26.89 6.55 7.59
N THR A 200 -27.17 5.47 6.86
CA THR A 200 -28.04 4.38 7.29
C THR A 200 -27.24 3.10 7.51
N ARG A 201 -26.27 2.82 6.63
CA ARG A 201 -25.42 1.63 6.70
C ARG A 201 -24.01 1.93 6.21
N PHE A 202 -23.08 1.14 6.72
CA PHE A 202 -21.70 1.09 6.28
C PHE A 202 -21.38 -0.33 5.87
N GLN A 203 -20.94 -0.52 4.63
CA GLN A 203 -20.49 -1.82 4.14
C GLN A 203 -19.05 -1.70 3.67
N GLY A 204 -18.19 -2.61 4.09
CA GLY A 204 -16.78 -2.44 3.82
C GLY A 204 -15.95 -3.66 4.13
N ILE A 205 -14.66 -3.46 3.99
CA ILE A 205 -13.64 -4.43 4.36
C ILE A 205 -12.69 -3.82 5.37
N ILE A 206 -12.21 -4.65 6.31
CA ILE A 206 -10.99 -4.39 7.07
C ILE A 206 -9.93 -5.39 6.62
N VAL A 207 -8.72 -4.88 6.42
CA VAL A 207 -7.55 -5.70 6.08
C VAL A 207 -6.55 -5.56 7.21
N ASP A 208 -6.10 -6.69 7.77
CA ASP A 208 -4.99 -6.68 8.71
C ASP A 208 -3.70 -6.22 8.00
N ILE A 209 -3.12 -5.14 8.51
CA ILE A 209 -1.88 -4.52 8.02
C ILE A 209 -0.80 -4.51 9.11
N THR A 210 -0.96 -5.31 10.17
CA THR A 210 -0.04 -5.37 11.31
C THR A 210 1.38 -5.70 10.88
N ASP A 211 1.55 -6.72 10.04
CA ASP A 211 2.88 -7.12 9.55
C ASP A 211 3.51 -6.04 8.68
N ARG A 212 2.71 -5.35 7.86
CA ARG A 212 3.18 -4.19 7.09
C ARG A 212 3.67 -3.08 8.02
N LYS A 213 2.90 -2.71 9.04
CA LYS A 213 3.30 -1.67 10.01
C LYS A 213 4.54 -2.05 10.79
N LYS A 214 4.68 -3.33 11.19
CA LYS A 214 5.90 -3.85 11.83
C LYS A 214 7.11 -3.74 10.90
N ALA A 215 6.96 -4.15 9.64
CA ALA A 215 8.03 -4.06 8.65
C ALA A 215 8.43 -2.59 8.36
N GLU A 216 7.46 -1.68 8.21
CA GLU A 216 7.70 -0.24 8.07
C GLU A 216 8.47 0.32 9.26
N ALA A 217 8.06 0.00 10.50
CA ALA A 217 8.74 0.44 11.71
C ALA A 217 10.18 -0.12 11.81
N MET A 218 10.37 -1.40 11.50
CA MET A 218 11.70 -2.03 11.47
C MET A 218 12.60 -1.38 10.42
N ALA A 219 12.08 -1.09 9.23
CA ALA A 219 12.83 -0.43 8.17
C ALA A 219 13.25 1.00 8.55
N ILE A 220 12.34 1.78 9.16
CA ILE A 220 12.64 3.12 9.67
C ILE A 220 13.73 3.05 10.74
N GLN A 221 13.61 2.12 11.69
CA GLN A 221 14.60 1.95 12.76
C GLN A 221 15.97 1.56 12.19
N ALA A 222 16.02 0.61 11.26
CA ALA A 222 17.26 0.18 10.62
C ALA A 222 17.92 1.32 9.85
N LYS A 223 17.13 2.13 9.13
CA LYS A 223 17.61 3.33 8.44
C LYS A 223 18.23 4.33 9.42
N LEU A 224 17.54 4.62 10.52
CA LEU A 224 18.02 5.59 11.52
C LEU A 224 19.33 5.12 12.18
N VAL A 225 19.44 3.82 12.51
CA VAL A 225 20.68 3.24 13.03
C VAL A 225 21.82 3.33 12.00
N ALA A 226 21.55 3.03 10.73
CA ALA A 226 22.54 3.14 9.66
C ALA A 226 23.02 4.58 9.45
N GLU A 227 22.10 5.56 9.48
CA GLU A 227 22.43 6.98 9.35
C GLU A 227 23.30 7.48 10.52
N VAL A 228 22.95 7.11 11.76
CA VAL A 228 23.76 7.44 12.93
C VAL A 228 25.15 6.80 12.82
N ALA A 229 25.24 5.52 12.44
CA ALA A 229 26.51 4.82 12.26
C ALA A 229 27.39 5.50 11.19
N ASN A 230 26.82 5.87 10.04
CA ASN A 230 27.54 6.58 8.98
C ASN A 230 28.03 7.96 9.43
N LYS A 231 27.20 8.70 10.16
CA LYS A 231 27.58 10.00 10.71
C LYS A 231 28.73 9.86 11.71
N THR A 232 28.63 8.94 12.66
CA THR A 232 29.69 8.68 13.65
C THR A 232 30.97 8.18 12.98
N LYS A 233 30.89 7.31 11.97
CA LYS A 233 32.05 6.87 11.17
C LYS A 233 32.75 8.08 10.53
N SER A 234 31.98 8.97 9.91
CA SER A 234 32.52 10.15 9.22
C SER A 234 33.18 11.13 10.19
N GLU A 235 32.55 11.42 11.32
CA GLU A 235 33.09 12.30 12.37
C GLU A 235 34.36 11.71 12.99
N PHE A 236 34.37 10.40 13.26
CA PHE A 236 35.55 9.71 13.76
C PHE A 236 36.73 9.82 12.78
N LEU A 237 36.51 9.55 11.50
CA LEU A 237 37.57 9.61 10.49
C LEU A 237 38.10 11.03 10.30
N ALA A 238 37.22 12.04 10.28
CA ALA A 238 37.62 13.45 10.21
C ALA A 238 38.52 13.85 11.39
N ASN A 239 38.11 13.52 12.61
CA ASN A 239 38.88 13.84 13.82
C ASN A 239 40.21 13.11 13.84
N MET A 240 40.23 11.81 13.54
CA MET A 240 41.45 11.01 13.49
C MET A 240 42.45 11.51 12.44
N SER A 241 41.98 11.98 11.28
CA SER A 241 42.88 12.55 10.29
C SER A 241 43.59 13.81 10.79
N HIS A 242 42.88 14.71 11.49
CA HIS A 242 43.51 15.90 12.07
C HIS A 242 44.55 15.54 13.14
N GLU A 243 44.21 14.61 14.02
CA GLU A 243 45.10 14.11 15.09
C GLU A 243 46.32 13.36 14.53
N LEU A 244 46.20 12.70 13.38
CA LEU A 244 47.32 12.03 12.71
C LEU A 244 48.17 12.98 11.87
N ARG A 245 47.55 13.97 11.20
CA ARG A 245 48.25 14.92 10.32
C ARG A 245 49.26 15.77 11.09
N THR A 246 48.91 16.22 12.29
CA THR A 246 49.75 17.11 13.10
C THR A 246 51.11 16.49 13.48
N PRO A 247 51.19 15.30 14.12
CA PRO A 247 52.48 14.68 14.43
C PRO A 247 53.22 14.23 13.17
N LEU A 248 52.50 13.80 12.13
CA LEU A 248 53.13 13.36 10.87
C LEU A 248 53.79 14.52 10.13
N ASN A 249 53.13 15.68 10.07
CA ASN A 249 53.72 16.89 9.50
C ASN A 249 54.97 17.35 10.27
N ALA A 250 54.98 17.18 11.60
CA ALA A 250 56.18 17.47 12.39
C ALA A 250 57.33 16.52 12.03
N VAL A 251 57.07 15.20 11.95
CA VAL A 251 58.09 14.20 11.57
C VAL A 251 58.62 14.46 10.16
N ILE A 252 57.75 14.75 9.19
CA ILE A 252 58.15 15.09 7.82
C ILE A 252 58.98 16.38 7.83
N GLY A 253 58.52 17.44 8.50
CA GLY A 253 59.21 18.73 8.54
C GLY A 253 60.61 18.64 9.17
N PHE A 254 60.77 17.93 10.29
CA PHE A 254 62.08 17.71 10.89
C PHE A 254 62.99 16.85 10.00
N SER A 255 62.44 15.85 9.31
CA SER A 255 63.20 15.03 8.37
C SER A 255 63.68 15.86 7.17
N GLU A 256 62.83 16.74 6.63
CA GLU A 256 63.20 17.66 5.55
C GLU A 256 64.25 18.68 6.01
N MET A 257 64.17 19.21 7.23
CA MET A 257 65.21 20.08 7.80
C MET A 257 66.57 19.37 7.95
N LEU A 258 66.57 18.10 8.34
CA LEU A 258 67.80 17.30 8.39
C LEU A 258 68.38 17.08 7.00
N MET A 259 67.54 16.84 5.98
CA MET A 259 67.97 16.72 4.58
C MET A 259 68.55 18.02 4.02
N LEU A 260 68.03 19.18 4.43
CA LEU A 260 68.52 20.50 4.03
C LEU A 260 69.87 20.87 4.69
N GLY A 261 70.37 20.04 5.60
CA GLY A 261 71.63 20.28 6.30
C GLY A 261 71.58 21.42 7.32
N THR A 262 70.38 21.87 7.72
CA THR A 262 70.17 22.99 8.66
C THR A 262 70.85 22.78 10.01
N PHE A 263 71.04 21.51 10.42
CA PHE A 263 71.66 21.13 11.69
C PHE A 263 72.98 20.35 11.50
N GLY A 264 73.60 20.44 10.32
CA GLY A 264 74.85 19.75 9.98
C GLY A 264 74.70 18.76 8.83
N THR A 265 75.82 18.22 8.35
CA THR A 265 75.84 17.28 7.22
C THR A 265 75.50 15.86 7.68
N LEU A 266 74.59 15.21 6.94
CA LEU A 266 74.26 13.80 7.14
C LEU A 266 75.31 12.91 6.44
N ASN A 267 75.68 11.79 7.06
CA ASN A 267 76.41 10.74 6.36
C ASN A 267 75.46 9.92 5.46
N GLU A 268 76.01 9.14 4.52
CA GLU A 268 75.20 8.38 3.54
C GLU A 268 74.12 7.50 4.17
N LYS A 269 74.41 6.82 5.29
CA LYS A 269 73.44 5.98 5.99
C LYS A 269 72.32 6.82 6.62
N GLN A 270 72.67 7.94 7.26
CA GLN A 270 71.70 8.86 7.83
C GLN A 270 70.79 9.46 6.77
N THR A 271 71.36 9.91 5.64
CA THR A 271 70.59 10.41 4.49
C THR A 271 69.56 9.39 4.03
N LYS A 272 69.96 8.12 3.86
CA LYS A 272 69.05 7.05 3.46
C LYS A 272 67.91 6.82 4.47
N TYR A 273 68.20 6.88 5.77
CA TYR A 273 67.16 6.71 6.79
C TYR A 273 66.19 7.90 6.82
N VAL A 274 66.69 9.13 6.74
CA VAL A 274 65.85 10.34 6.74
C VAL A 274 64.97 10.39 5.49
N ASP A 275 65.50 9.99 4.32
CA ASP A 275 64.73 9.88 3.09
C ASP A 275 63.61 8.83 3.21
N ASN A 276 63.91 7.66 3.78
CA ASN A 276 62.89 6.63 4.06
C ASN A 276 61.79 7.11 5.01
N ILE A 277 62.14 7.85 6.08
CA ILE A 277 61.18 8.43 7.03
C ILE A 277 60.28 9.43 6.30
N THR A 278 60.89 10.31 5.50
CA THR A 278 60.16 11.36 4.75
C THR A 278 59.20 10.73 3.73
N SER A 279 59.67 9.77 2.94
CA SER A 279 58.87 9.06 1.94
C SER A 279 57.71 8.30 2.57
N SER A 280 57.98 7.56 3.66
CA SER A 280 56.94 6.80 4.38
C SER A 280 55.90 7.73 5.03
N GLY A 281 56.34 8.86 5.57
CA GLY A 281 55.45 9.86 6.17
C GLY A 281 54.52 10.49 5.14
N LYS A 282 55.05 10.89 3.98
CA LYS A 282 54.26 11.42 2.86
C LYS A 282 53.24 10.39 2.37
N HIS A 283 53.67 9.15 2.20
CA HIS A 283 52.76 8.07 1.78
C HIS A 283 51.61 7.82 2.76
N LEU A 284 51.88 7.82 4.07
CA LEU A 284 50.84 7.67 5.08
C LEU A 284 49.84 8.84 5.05
N LEU A 285 50.32 10.06 4.82
CA LEU A 285 49.48 11.24 4.71
C LEU A 285 48.55 11.16 3.49
N ASP A 286 49.05 10.65 2.36
CA ASP A 286 48.25 10.40 1.16
C ASP A 286 47.14 9.38 1.44
N VAL A 287 47.47 8.24 2.08
CA VAL A 287 46.48 7.20 2.44
C VAL A 287 45.40 7.75 3.38
N ILE A 288 45.77 8.57 4.36
CA ILE A 288 44.81 9.20 5.28
C ILE A 288 43.89 10.16 4.51
N ASN A 289 44.44 10.96 3.60
CA ASN A 289 43.63 11.88 2.80
C ASN A 289 42.68 11.13 1.85
N ASP A 290 43.12 10.03 1.24
CA ASP A 290 42.28 9.18 0.39
C ASP A 290 41.10 8.57 1.18
N ILE A 291 41.36 8.08 2.40
CA ILE A 291 40.30 7.56 3.29
C ILE A 291 39.29 8.65 3.66
N LEU A 292 39.76 9.87 3.93
CA LEU A 292 38.88 11.00 4.22
C LEU A 292 38.03 11.40 3.01
N ASP A 293 38.64 11.48 1.83
CA ASP A 293 37.93 11.80 0.60
C ASP A 293 36.84 10.75 0.32
N LEU A 294 37.16 9.46 0.45
CA LEU A 294 36.18 8.38 0.35
C LEU A 294 35.04 8.53 1.37
N SER A 295 35.36 8.86 2.62
CA SER A 295 34.35 9.05 3.67
C SER A 295 33.42 10.23 3.41
N LYS A 296 33.93 11.32 2.82
CA LYS A 296 33.10 12.46 2.40
C LYS A 296 32.19 12.11 1.23
N ILE A 297 32.66 11.28 0.30
CA ILE A 297 31.86 10.77 -0.82
C ILE A 297 30.74 9.87 -0.30
N GLU A 298 31.04 8.89 0.56
CA GLU A 298 30.03 7.98 1.14
C GLU A 298 28.94 8.71 1.94
N ALA A 299 29.25 9.91 2.45
CA ALA A 299 28.32 10.73 3.22
C ALA A 299 27.59 11.82 2.39
N ASP A 300 27.76 11.85 1.07
CA ASP A 300 27.25 12.91 0.18
C ASP A 300 27.66 14.34 0.62
N LYS A 301 28.81 14.47 1.31
CA LYS A 301 29.35 15.75 1.81
C LYS A 301 30.48 16.31 0.95
N MET A 302 30.83 15.64 -0.13
CA MET A 302 31.87 16.12 -1.03
C MET A 302 31.28 17.15 -2.00
N GLU A 303 31.54 18.42 -1.73
CA GLU A 303 31.23 19.51 -2.65
C GLU A 303 32.35 19.66 -3.69
N LEU A 304 32.00 19.64 -4.97
CA LEU A 304 32.93 19.89 -6.06
C LEU A 304 33.02 21.39 -6.34
N GLN A 305 34.25 21.92 -6.38
CA GLN A 305 34.49 23.31 -6.75
C GLN A 305 34.72 23.40 -8.25
N THR A 306 33.63 23.31 -9.00
CA THR A 306 33.70 23.32 -10.46
C THR A 306 33.86 24.73 -11.02
N GLU A 307 34.83 24.91 -11.90
CA GLU A 307 35.07 26.16 -12.63
C GLU A 307 35.35 25.85 -14.11
N ASN A 308 35.23 26.85 -14.99
CA ASN A 308 35.68 26.71 -16.38
C ASN A 308 37.21 26.71 -16.39
N ILE A 309 37.81 25.57 -16.75
CA ILE A 309 39.26 25.39 -16.80
C ILE A 309 39.71 25.04 -18.21
N LEU A 310 40.90 25.53 -18.55
CA LEU A 310 41.64 25.08 -19.72
C LEU A 310 42.25 23.70 -19.43
N PHE A 311 41.79 22.66 -20.12
CA PHE A 311 42.18 21.27 -19.84
C PHE A 311 43.68 21.03 -20.05
N VAL A 312 44.29 21.72 -21.01
CA VAL A 312 45.73 21.68 -21.30
C VAL A 312 46.56 22.06 -20.08
N ASP A 313 46.11 23.03 -19.28
CA ASP A 313 46.83 23.45 -18.08
C ASP A 313 46.86 22.34 -17.03
N VAL A 314 45.76 21.58 -16.91
CA VAL A 314 45.71 20.43 -15.99
C VAL A 314 46.68 19.35 -16.45
N LEU A 315 46.71 19.04 -17.73
CA LEU A 315 47.63 18.04 -18.29
C LEU A 315 49.10 18.43 -18.11
N LYS A 316 49.47 19.68 -18.42
CA LYS A 316 50.84 20.20 -18.18
C LYS A 316 51.23 20.14 -16.70
N ASN A 317 50.28 20.37 -15.80
CA ASN A 317 50.52 20.23 -14.35
C ASN A 317 50.75 18.77 -13.94
N VAL A 318 50.05 17.81 -14.56
CA VAL A 318 50.27 16.39 -14.29
C VAL A 318 51.62 15.96 -14.89
N GLU A 319 51.92 16.39 -16.11
CA GLU A 319 53.18 16.13 -16.82
C GLU A 319 54.41 16.49 -15.98
N SER A 320 54.42 17.70 -15.42
CA SER A 320 55.56 18.20 -14.64
C SER A 320 55.80 17.40 -13.38
N ILE A 321 54.74 16.85 -12.77
CA ILE A 321 54.82 16.03 -11.57
C ILE A 321 55.32 14.61 -11.90
N VAL A 322 54.85 14.03 -13.01
CA VAL A 322 55.18 12.63 -13.35
C VAL A 322 56.47 12.49 -14.16
N SER A 323 56.94 13.56 -14.82
CA SER A 323 58.17 13.53 -15.65
C SER A 323 59.40 13.00 -14.92
N PRO A 324 59.69 13.38 -13.65
CA PRO A 324 60.80 12.79 -12.91
C PRO A 324 60.64 11.28 -12.65
N LEU A 325 59.40 10.80 -12.43
CA LEU A 325 59.11 9.38 -12.21
C LEU A 325 59.31 8.55 -13.48
N VAL A 326 58.91 9.11 -14.63
CA VAL A 326 59.11 8.53 -15.96
C VAL A 326 60.60 8.42 -16.27
N GLN A 327 61.36 9.50 -16.04
CA GLN A 327 62.82 9.53 -16.26
C GLN A 327 63.56 8.54 -15.38
N ASN A 328 63.21 8.47 -14.09
CA ASN A 328 63.83 7.52 -13.14
C ASN A 328 63.65 6.05 -13.55
N LYS A 329 62.60 5.73 -14.33
CA LYS A 329 62.30 4.37 -14.80
C LYS A 329 62.54 4.22 -16.32
N ASN A 330 63.26 5.17 -16.92
CA ASN A 330 63.60 5.19 -18.35
C ASN A 330 62.41 4.93 -19.29
N LEU A 331 61.23 5.47 -18.96
CA LEU A 331 60.00 5.29 -19.74
C LEU A 331 59.82 6.38 -20.80
N CYS A 332 59.02 6.09 -21.83
CA CYS A 332 58.56 7.08 -22.81
C CYS A 332 57.14 7.57 -22.48
N LEU A 333 57.01 8.84 -22.09
CA LEU A 333 55.71 9.50 -21.91
C LEU A 333 55.34 10.30 -23.17
N ASN A 334 54.28 9.88 -23.86
CA ASN A 334 53.72 10.61 -25.01
C ASN A 334 52.35 11.17 -24.66
N MET A 335 52.27 12.48 -24.43
CA MET A 335 50.98 13.18 -24.30
C MET A 335 50.66 13.94 -25.58
N ARG A 336 49.50 13.67 -26.15
CA ARG A 336 49.01 14.31 -27.37
C ARG A 336 47.64 14.93 -27.10
N ILE A 337 47.49 16.19 -27.46
CA ILE A 337 46.23 16.93 -27.39
C ILE A 337 45.96 17.47 -28.80
N GLU A 338 44.76 17.24 -29.32
CA GLU A 338 44.40 17.66 -30.68
C GLU A 338 44.04 19.16 -30.79
N ALA A 339 43.62 19.78 -29.68
CA ALA A 339 43.27 21.20 -29.62
C ALA A 339 43.73 21.83 -28.29
N ASP A 340 44.46 22.94 -28.38
CA ASP A 340 45.01 23.62 -27.20
C ASP A 340 43.98 24.45 -26.41
N ASP A 341 42.78 24.65 -26.99
CA ASP A 341 41.72 25.51 -26.44
C ASP A 341 40.52 24.72 -25.90
N ILE A 342 40.77 23.55 -25.31
CA ILE A 342 39.72 22.71 -24.72
C ILE A 342 39.37 23.26 -23.33
N HIS A 343 38.23 23.93 -23.24
CA HIS A 343 37.63 24.36 -22.00
C HIS A 343 36.64 23.33 -21.47
N ILE A 344 36.74 22.99 -20.18
CA ILE A 344 35.82 22.06 -19.50
C ILE A 344 35.33 22.68 -18.19
N HIS A 345 34.15 22.26 -17.74
CA HIS A 345 33.58 22.69 -16.47
C HIS A 345 33.81 21.59 -15.42
N ALA A 346 34.84 21.74 -14.59
CA ALA A 346 35.29 20.69 -13.68
C ALA A 346 35.99 21.24 -12.43
N ASP A 347 36.11 20.42 -11.39
CA ASP A 347 36.98 20.72 -10.25
C ASP A 347 38.44 20.43 -10.64
N LYS A 348 39.24 21.50 -10.74
CA LYS A 348 40.62 21.45 -11.19
C LYS A 348 41.49 20.52 -10.35
N LEU A 349 41.32 20.55 -9.02
CA LEU A 349 42.15 19.79 -8.08
C LEU A 349 41.79 18.31 -8.16
N LYS A 350 40.50 17.98 -8.19
CA LYS A 350 40.05 16.59 -8.29
C LYS A 350 40.35 15.97 -9.65
N LEU A 351 40.22 16.73 -10.74
CA LEU A 351 40.62 16.25 -12.06
C LEU A 351 42.13 15.98 -12.13
N LYS A 352 42.96 16.87 -11.56
CA LYS A 352 44.41 16.65 -11.44
C LYS A 352 44.72 15.37 -10.65
N GLN A 353 44.01 15.12 -9.54
CA GLN A 353 44.17 13.92 -8.72
C GLN A 353 43.82 12.64 -9.51
N VAL A 354 42.71 12.64 -10.26
CA VAL A 354 42.32 11.51 -11.12
C VAL A 354 43.41 11.20 -12.15
N LEU A 355 43.83 12.22 -12.91
CA LEU A 355 44.85 12.04 -13.95
C LEU A 355 46.19 11.58 -13.37
N PHE A 356 46.62 12.18 -12.25
CA PHE A 356 47.84 11.76 -11.55
C PHE A 356 47.75 10.31 -11.09
N ASN A 357 46.64 9.88 -10.49
CA ASN A 357 46.46 8.49 -10.04
C ASN A 357 46.50 7.49 -11.21
N LEU A 358 45.89 7.83 -12.34
CA LEU A 358 45.93 6.99 -13.54
C LEU A 358 47.35 6.89 -14.13
N VAL A 359 48.02 8.02 -14.31
CA VAL A 359 49.36 8.07 -14.92
C VAL A 359 50.43 7.47 -13.99
N SER A 360 50.36 7.74 -12.68
CA SER A 360 51.28 7.14 -11.71
C SER A 360 51.12 5.62 -11.61
N ASN A 361 49.88 5.11 -11.67
CA ASN A 361 49.63 3.67 -11.80
C ASN A 361 50.21 3.11 -13.10
N ALA A 362 50.01 3.79 -14.23
CA ALA A 362 50.61 3.37 -15.50
C ALA A 362 52.14 3.28 -15.42
N ILE A 363 52.81 4.29 -14.85
CA ILE A 363 54.27 4.30 -14.62
C ILE A 363 54.69 3.15 -13.69
N LYS A 364 53.95 2.93 -12.61
CA LYS A 364 54.24 1.86 -11.64
C LYS A 364 54.20 0.48 -12.29
N PHE A 365 53.20 0.22 -13.13
CA PHE A 365 52.98 -1.09 -13.74
C PHE A 365 53.65 -1.30 -15.10
N THR A 366 54.20 -0.26 -15.72
CA THR A 366 54.97 -0.38 -16.97
C THR A 366 56.42 -0.78 -16.66
N PRO A 367 56.97 -1.87 -17.24
CA PRO A 367 58.38 -2.27 -17.05
C PRO A 367 59.37 -1.19 -17.49
N GLU A 368 60.59 -1.22 -16.97
CA GLU A 368 61.66 -0.27 -17.35
C GLU A 368 61.95 -0.31 -18.86
N GLY A 369 62.12 0.86 -19.49
CA GLY A 369 62.33 0.99 -20.94
C GLY A 369 61.06 0.95 -21.81
N GLY A 370 59.88 0.93 -21.19
CA GLY A 370 58.57 0.87 -21.86
C GLY A 370 57.96 2.19 -22.31
#